data_AF-A0A9D8VK61-F1
#
_entry.id   AF-A0A9D8VK61-F1
#
_cell.length_a   1.000
_cell.length_b   1.000
_cell.length_c   1.000
_cell.angle_alpha   90.00
_cell.angle_beta   90.00
_cell.angle_gamma   90.00
#
_symmetry.space_group_name_H-M   'P 1'
#
loop_
_entity.id
_entity.type
_entity.pdbx_description
1 polymer ?
#
loop_
_entity_poly.entity_id
_entity_poly.type
_entity_poly.pdbx_seq_one_letter_code
_entity_poly.pdbx_strand_id
1 'polypeptide(L)' 'MKEITVKIPDQKVDFFMELIAQLGLDAEQHEDFAIPEEHKAIVRERIKNSSPEELIPWEEARKQLRFKDD' A
#
# COMPACT_ATOMS: atom_id res chain seq x y z
N MET A 1 -18.10 15.00 -2.20
CA MET A 1 -17.00 15.99 -2.04
C MET A 1 -16.10 15.87 -3.27
N LYS A 2 -15.36 16.92 -3.66
CA LYS A 2 -14.48 16.89 -4.83
C LYS A 2 -13.04 16.92 -4.35
N GLU A 3 -12.26 15.92 -4.73
CA GLU A 3 -10.83 15.84 -4.44
C GLU A 3 -10.03 16.40 -5.62
N ILE A 4 -8.94 17.09 -5.30
CA ILE A 4 -8.06 17.74 -6.30
C ILE A 4 -6.63 17.29 -6.01
N THR A 5 -6.00 16.63 -6.98
CA THR A 5 -4.58 16.29 -6.93
C THR A 5 -3.76 17.43 -7.52
N VAL A 6 -2.76 17.92 -6.78
CA VAL A 6 -1.87 19.02 -7.21
C VAL A 6 -0.44 18.50 -7.32
N LYS A 7 0.23 18.80 -8.44
CA LYS A 7 1.67 18.53 -8.61
C LYS A 7 2.46 19.76 -8.24
N ILE A 8 3.41 19.60 -7.31
CA ILE A 8 4.17 20.70 -6.74
C ILE A 8 5.66 20.41 -6.95
N PRO A 9 6.47 21.40 -7.36
CA PRO A 9 7.92 21.25 -7.37
C PRO A 9 8.43 20.98 -5.95
N ASP A 10 9.35 20.03 -5.78
CA ASP A 10 9.88 19.59 -4.48
C ASP A 10 10.33 20.75 -3.58
N GLN A 11 10.99 21.75 -4.17
CA GLN A 11 11.47 22.97 -3.47
C GLN A 11 10.36 23.83 -2.86
N LYS A 12 9.09 23.59 -3.20
CA LYS A 12 7.93 24.37 -2.78
C LYS A 12 6.94 23.58 -1.92
N VAL A 13 7.24 22.31 -1.62
CA VAL A 13 6.36 21.45 -0.83
C VAL A 13 6.18 22.04 0.57
N ASP A 14 7.27 22.41 1.25
CA ASP A 14 7.23 22.95 2.61
C ASP A 14 6.33 24.20 2.71
N PHE A 15 6.54 25.15 1.79
CA PHE A 15 5.71 26.36 1.71
C PHE A 15 4.23 26.04 1.48
N PHE A 16 3.92 25.08 0.60
CA PHE A 16 2.55 24.72 0.29
C PHE A 16 1.86 24.03 1.46
N MET A 17 2.59 23.18 2.19
CA MET A 17 2.08 22.53 3.40
C MET A 17 1.79 23.53 4.52
N GLU A 18 2.65 24.53 4.71
CA GLU A 18 2.40 25.63 5.65
C GLU A 18 1.13 26.42 5.28
N LEU A 19 0.96 26.73 3.99
CA LEU A 19 -0.23 27.42 3.50
C LEU A 19 -1.52 26.61 3.74
N ILE A 20 -1.49 25.31 3.43
CA ILE A 20 -2.61 24.40 3.67
C ILE A 20 -2.96 24.34 5.15
N ALA A 21 -1.96 24.23 6.02
CA ALA A 21 -2.15 24.23 7.46
C ALA A 21 -2.78 25.53 7.97
N GLN A 22 -2.34 26.69 7.45
CA GLN A 22 -2.94 27.99 7.77
C GLN A 22 -4.40 28.11 7.29
N LEU A 23 -4.76 27.45 6.20
CA LEU A 23 -6.12 27.43 5.67
C LEU A 23 -7.04 26.44 6.39
N GLY A 24 -6.51 25.65 7.34
CA GLY A 24 -7.26 24.63 8.06
C GLY A 24 -7.76 23.49 7.17
N LEU A 25 -7.04 23.23 6.08
CA LEU A 25 -7.35 22.15 5.15
C LEU A 25 -6.59 20.89 5.58
N ASP A 26 -7.30 19.77 5.71
CA ASP A 26 -6.66 18.48 5.93
C ASP A 26 -5.94 18.03 4.64
N ALA A 27 -4.61 18.10 4.65
CA ALA A 27 -3.80 17.43 3.65
C ALA A 27 -3.43 16.05 4.15
N GLU A 28 -3.96 15.03 3.49
CA GLU A 28 -3.41 13.69 3.60
C GLU A 28 -2.05 13.69 2.92
N GLN A 29 -0.98 13.72 3.71
CA GLN A 29 0.32 13.34 3.21
C GLN A 29 0.25 11.84 2.93
N HIS A 30 0.02 11.49 1.68
CA HIS A 30 0.53 10.22 1.17
C HIS A 30 2.04 10.37 1.08
N GLU A 31 2.73 10.47 2.23
CA GLU A 31 4.12 10.05 2.29
C GLU A 31 4.13 8.68 1.63
N ASP A 32 4.92 8.54 0.57
CA ASP A 32 5.16 7.25 -0.07
C ASP A 32 5.29 6.23 1.05
N PHE A 33 4.28 5.37 1.24
CA PHE A 33 4.25 4.40 2.31
C PHE A 33 5.43 3.48 2.07
N ALA A 34 6.58 3.86 2.62
CA ALA A 34 7.85 3.24 2.34
C ALA A 34 7.81 1.93 3.09
N ILE A 35 7.33 0.88 2.41
CA ILE A 35 7.20 -0.45 2.98
C ILE A 35 8.58 -0.81 3.58
N PRO A 36 8.66 -1.04 4.90
CA PRO A 36 9.91 -1.41 5.56
C PRO A 36 10.62 -2.56 4.83
N GLU A 37 11.95 -2.49 4.78
CA GLU A 37 12.76 -3.49 4.06
C GLU A 37 12.57 -4.91 4.63
N GLU A 38 12.30 -5.01 5.93
CA GLU A 38 11.96 -6.27 6.60
C GLU A 38 10.72 -6.93 5.99
N HIS A 39 9.66 -6.15 5.73
CA HIS A 39 8.45 -6.67 5.09
C HIS A 39 8.72 -7.08 3.64
N LYS A 40 9.55 -6.33 2.91
CA LYS A 40 9.99 -6.70 1.56
C LYS A 40 10.80 -7.98 1.56
N ALA A 41 11.69 -8.18 2.54
CA ALA A 41 12.50 -9.39 2.67
C ALA A 41 11.63 -10.64 2.84
N ILE A 42 10.58 -10.57 3.66
CA ILE A 42 9.62 -11.67 3.85
C ILE A 42 8.96 -12.06 2.52
N VAL A 43 8.51 -11.07 1.74
CA VAL A 43 7.88 -11.33 0.43
C VAL A 43 8.87 -11.95 -0.54
N ARG A 44 10.11 -11.44 -0.60
CA ARG A 44 11.16 -12.00 -1.47
C ARG A 44 11.51 -13.44 -1.10
N GLU A 45 11.56 -13.75 0.20
CA GLU A 45 11.79 -15.12 0.68
C GLU A 45 10.67 -16.07 0.22
N ARG A 46 9.41 -15.65 0.36
CA ARG A 46 8.26 -16.44 -0.11
C ARG A 46 8.29 -16.71 -1.61
N ILE A 47 8.65 -15.71 -2.41
CA ILE A 47 8.81 -15.86 -3.87
C ILE A 47 9.93 -16.87 -4.18
N LYS A 48 11.05 -16.80 -3.47
CA LYS A 48 12.17 -17.73 -3.67
C LYS A 48 11.80 -19.17 -3.32
N ASN A 49 10.99 -19.36 -2.29
CA ASN A 49 10.59 -20.66 -1.79
C ASN A 49 9.27 -21.18 -2.41
N SER A 50 8.59 -20.39 -3.25
CA SER A 50 7.35 -20.82 -3.89
C SER A 50 7.65 -21.79 -5.03
N SER A 51 7.05 -22.99 -4.97
CA SER A 51 7.12 -23.96 -6.06
C SER A 51 5.98 -23.72 -7.06
N PRO A 52 6.26 -23.52 -8.37
CA PRO A 52 5.22 -23.40 -9.38
C PRO A 52 4.31 -24.63 -9.48
N GLU A 53 4.82 -25.80 -9.11
CA GLU A 53 4.07 -27.08 -9.15
C GLU A 53 2.97 -27.16 -8.08
N GLU A 54 3.07 -26.34 -7.03
CA GLU A 54 2.09 -26.26 -5.95
C GLU A 54 0.98 -25.23 -6.22
N LEU A 55 1.08 -24.49 -7.34
CA LEU A 55 0.08 -23.51 -7.74
C LEU A 55 -1.15 -24.22 -8.32
N ILE A 56 -2.27 -24.11 -7.62
CA ILE A 56 -3.56 -24.63 -8.05
C ILE A 56 -4.49 -23.51 -8.55
N PRO A 57 -5.40 -23.79 -9.50
CA PRO A 57 -6.44 -22.85 -9.89
C PRO A 57 -7.28 -22.41 -8.68
N TRP A 58 -7.71 -21.15 -8.70
CA TRP A 58 -8.52 -20.56 -7.63
C TRP A 58 -9.78 -21.38 -7.29
N GLU A 59 -10.45 -21.92 -8.31
CA GLU A 59 -11.65 -22.76 -8.12
C GLU A 59 -11.38 -24.03 -7.31
N GLU A 60 -10.16 -24.56 -7.35
CA GLU A 60 -9.74 -25.72 -6.57
C GLU A 60 -9.32 -25.30 -5.15
N ALA A 61 -8.56 -24.20 -5.04
CA ALA A 61 -8.17 -23.63 -3.75
C ALA A 61 -9.38 -23.29 -2.87
N ARG A 62 -10.39 -22.65 -3.47
CA ARG A 62 -11.61 -22.24 -2.77
C ARG A 62 -12.35 -23.40 -2.10
N LYS A 63 -12.31 -24.60 -2.69
CA LYS A 63 -12.97 -25.80 -2.13
C LYS A 63 -12.29 -26.31 -0.86
N GLN A 64 -11.01 -25.98 -0.67
CA GLN A 64 -10.21 -26.40 0.49
C GLN A 64 -10.38 -25.44 1.67
N LEU A 65 -10.76 -24.20 1.42
CA LEU A 65 -11.03 -23.21 2.45
C LEU A 65 -12.37 -23.53 3.12
N ARG A 66 -12.33 -23.98 4.36
CA ARG A 66 -13.52 -24.08 5.23
C ARG A 66 -13.52 -22.91 6.20
N PHE A 67 -14.67 -22.28 6.36
CA PHE A 67 -14.84 -21.35 7.47
C PHE A 67 -14.72 -22.13 8.77
N LYS A 68 -14.02 -21.56 9.74
CA LYS A 68 -13.98 -22.13 11.08
C LYS A 68 -15.39 -22.00 11.65
N ASP A 69 -16.01 -23.11 12.03
CA ASP A 69 -17.27 -23.07 12.77
C ASP A 69 -16.99 -22.38 14.12
N ASP A 70 -17.77 -21.34 14.43
CA ASP A 70 -17.68 -20.53 15.66
C ASP A 70 -18.04 -21.34 16.92
#